data_AF-A0A7T8GVR4-F1
#
_entry.id   AF-A0A7T8GVR4-F1
#
_cell.length_a   1.000
_cell.length_b   1.000
_cell.length_c   1.000
_cell.angle_alpha   90.00
_cell.angle_beta   90.00
_cell.angle_gamma   90.00
#
_symmetry.space_group_name_H-M   'P 1'
#
loop_
_entity.id
_entity.type
_entity.pdbx_description
1 polymer ?
#
loop_
_entity_poly.entity_id
_entity_poly.type
_entity_poly.pdbx_seq_one_letter_code
_entity_poly.pdbx_strand_id
1 'polypeptide(L)'
;MVSLLKLAEITEEGVQFQSPYDPESTILLTPELSTQIQNTIGADIMMQLDDVVDATHVDPQRFQVAQERTVRWLDRCISAHARPHDQNLFPIVQGGLNPAKRVECAKELIQRPVPGFAVGGLSGGEAKDDFWKM
;
A
#
# COMPACT_ATOMS: atom_id res chain seq x y z
N MET A 1 4.92 -0.11 5.89
CA MET A 1 6.38 -0.35 5.79
C MET A 1 7.13 0.73 6.57
N VAL A 2 7.09 0.76 7.91
CA VAL A 2 7.59 1.93 8.70
C VAL A 2 9.06 1.76 9.15
N SER A 3 9.57 0.51 9.18
CA SER A 3 10.91 0.21 9.71
C SER A 3 12.08 0.41 8.71
N LEU A 4 11.83 0.40 7.40
CA LEU A 4 12.89 0.50 6.36
C LEU A 4 12.89 1.86 5.62
N LEU A 5 11.94 2.76 5.93
CA LEU A 5 11.75 4.03 5.19
C LEU A 5 12.95 4.97 5.21
N LYS A 6 13.84 4.88 6.21
CA LYS A 6 15.07 5.69 6.22
C LYS A 6 16.00 5.39 5.03
N LEU A 7 15.82 4.24 4.38
CA LEU A 7 16.63 3.73 3.28
C LEU A 7 15.80 3.50 2.02
N ALA A 8 14.58 4.05 1.95
CA ALA A 8 13.66 3.78 0.85
C ALA A 8 13.30 5.06 0.07
N GLU A 9 13.39 4.96 -1.25
CA GLU A 9 12.90 5.96 -2.21
C GLU A 9 11.64 5.42 -2.88
N ILE A 10 10.58 6.23 -2.90
CA ILE A 10 9.29 5.85 -3.49
C ILE A 10 9.09 6.67 -4.75
N THR A 11 9.05 5.99 -5.88
CA THR A 11 8.77 6.58 -7.20
C THR A 11 7.45 6.01 -7.74
N GLU A 12 7.07 6.37 -8.97
CA GLU A 12 5.91 5.74 -9.60
C GLU A 12 6.19 4.26 -9.96
N GLU A 13 7.44 3.90 -10.22
CA GLU A 13 7.82 2.54 -10.62
C GLU A 13 7.62 1.54 -9.49
N GLY A 14 8.01 1.92 -8.27
CA GLY A 14 7.93 1.09 -7.07
C GLY A 14 8.64 1.72 -5.89
N VAL A 15 9.01 0.88 -4.91
CA VAL A 15 9.82 1.26 -3.75
C VAL A 15 11.22 0.70 -3.92
N GLN A 16 12.21 1.59 -4.04
CA GLN A 16 13.62 1.21 -4.01
C GLN A 16 14.12 1.26 -2.58
N PHE A 17 14.79 0.21 -2.09
CA PHE A 17 15.38 0.20 -0.76
C PHE A 17 16.65 -0.66 -0.69
N GLN A 18 17.51 -0.38 0.29
CA GLN A 18 18.70 -1.18 0.56
C GLN A 18 18.32 -2.55 1.15
N SER A 19 18.96 -3.61 0.69
CA SER A 19 18.74 -4.94 1.25
C SER A 19 19.18 -4.98 2.73
N PRO A 20 18.36 -5.52 3.64
CA PRO A 20 18.74 -5.66 5.05
C PRO A 20 19.79 -6.77 5.28
N TYR A 21 20.01 -7.63 4.28
CA TYR A 21 20.97 -8.75 4.35
C TYR A 21 22.27 -8.47 3.61
N ASP A 22 22.25 -7.54 2.65
CA ASP A 22 23.42 -7.14 1.87
C ASP A 22 23.40 -5.61 1.68
N PRO A 23 24.18 -4.86 2.47
CA PRO A 23 24.23 -3.41 2.39
C PRO A 23 24.66 -2.86 1.03
N GLU A 24 25.38 -3.63 0.21
CA GLU A 24 25.83 -3.14 -1.11
C GLU A 24 24.73 -3.31 -2.19
N SER A 25 23.66 -4.04 -1.88
CA SER A 25 22.57 -4.34 -2.80
C SER A 25 21.37 -3.42 -2.60
N THR A 26 20.83 -2.92 -3.71
CA THR A 26 19.54 -2.22 -3.76
C THR A 26 18.47 -3.09 -4.41
N ILE A 27 17.26 -3.06 -3.86
CA ILE A 27 16.11 -3.82 -4.33
C ILE A 27 15.05 -2.82 -4.78
N LEU A 28 14.47 -3.04 -5.95
CA LEU A 28 13.28 -2.34 -6.42
C LEU A 28 12.07 -3.26 -6.30
N LEU A 29 11.16 -2.94 -5.38
CA LEU A 29 9.89 -3.64 -5.23
C LEU A 29 8.79 -2.88 -5.97
N THR A 30 8.40 -3.39 -7.13
CA THR A 30 7.27 -2.87 -7.90
C THR A 30 5.95 -3.58 -7.51
N PRO A 31 4.78 -3.00 -7.83
CA PRO A 31 3.49 -3.69 -7.73
C PRO A 31 3.47 -5.07 -8.39
N GLU A 32 4.06 -5.20 -9.57
CA GLU A 32 4.13 -6.47 -10.31
C GLU A 32 4.99 -7.49 -9.57
N LEU A 33 6.18 -7.10 -9.13
CA LEU A 33 7.09 -7.98 -8.42
C LEU A 33 6.50 -8.41 -7.07
N SER A 34 5.90 -7.47 -6.32
CA SER A 34 5.21 -7.78 -5.06
C SER A 34 4.08 -8.80 -5.26
N THR A 35 3.31 -8.65 -6.35
CA THR A 35 2.23 -9.58 -6.69
C THR A 35 2.78 -10.95 -7.08
N GLN A 36 3.82 -11.01 -7.91
CA GLN A 36 4.47 -12.26 -8.33
C GLN A 36 5.07 -13.03 -7.16
N ILE A 37 5.71 -12.33 -6.21
CA ILE A 37 6.24 -12.92 -4.98
C ILE A 37 5.10 -13.56 -4.19
N GLN A 38 4.00 -12.85 -3.99
CA GLN A 38 2.83 -13.37 -3.27
C GLN A 38 2.14 -14.53 -4.02
N ASN A 39 2.11 -14.51 -5.36
CA ASN A 39 1.63 -15.65 -6.16
C ASN A 39 2.51 -16.90 -5.97
N THR A 40 3.82 -16.70 -5.84
CA THR A 40 4.79 -17.78 -5.61
C THR A 40 4.69 -18.34 -4.20
N ILE A 41 4.53 -17.47 -3.19
CA ILE A 41 4.30 -17.88 -1.80
C ILE A 41 3.01 -18.71 -1.68
N GLY A 42 1.99 -18.41 -2.49
CA GLY A 42 0.74 -19.16 -2.49
C GLY A 42 -0.18 -18.85 -1.31
N ALA A 43 -0.11 -17.63 -0.76
CA ALA A 43 -0.99 -17.18 0.32
C ALA A 43 -2.46 -17.09 -0.12
N ASP A 44 -3.42 -17.47 0.74
CA ASP A 44 -4.85 -17.41 0.42
C ASP A 44 -5.39 -15.97 0.26
N ILE A 45 -4.80 -15.03 1.00
CA ILE A 45 -5.06 -13.59 0.91
C ILE A 45 -3.72 -12.89 0.68
N MET A 46 -3.70 -12.05 -0.34
CA MET A 46 -2.57 -11.25 -0.76
C MET A 46 -2.96 -9.77 -0.73
N MET A 47 -1.99 -8.93 -0.43
CA MET A 47 -2.18 -7.49 -0.28
C MET A 47 -1.60 -6.78 -1.50
N GLN A 48 -2.25 -5.71 -1.95
CA GLN A 48 -1.60 -4.84 -2.92
C GLN A 48 -0.33 -4.23 -2.33
N LEU A 49 0.63 -3.85 -3.19
CA LEU A 49 1.62 -2.86 -2.80
C LEU A 49 0.96 -1.48 -2.74
N ASP A 50 1.19 -0.75 -1.66
CA ASP A 50 0.64 0.59 -1.44
C ASP A 50 1.72 1.61 -1.04
N ASP A 51 1.42 2.88 -1.26
CA ASP A 51 2.28 3.98 -0.82
C ASP A 51 1.80 4.51 0.53
N VAL A 52 2.49 4.10 1.59
CA VAL A 52 2.10 4.39 2.98
C VAL A 52 2.74 5.68 3.46
N VAL A 53 1.92 6.55 4.02
CA VAL A 53 2.35 7.76 4.75
C VAL A 53 2.07 7.54 6.24
N ASP A 54 2.99 7.98 7.10
CA ASP A 54 2.79 7.97 8.54
C ASP A 54 1.53 8.77 8.90
N ALA A 55 0.66 8.22 9.76
CA ALA A 55 -0.60 8.85 10.16
C ALA A 55 -0.41 10.25 10.78
N THR A 56 0.75 10.48 11.41
CA THR A 56 1.13 11.73 12.07
C THR A 56 1.89 12.70 11.15
N HIS A 57 2.09 12.34 9.89
CA HIS A 57 2.77 13.21 8.93
C HIS A 57 1.99 14.51 8.73
N VAL A 58 2.71 15.63 8.61
CA VAL A 58 2.10 16.96 8.60
C VAL A 58 1.82 17.50 7.20
N ASP A 59 2.37 16.88 6.16
CA ASP A 59 2.21 17.34 4.78
C ASP A 59 0.96 16.70 4.11
N PRO A 60 -0.11 17.48 3.87
CA PRO A 60 -1.30 16.98 3.20
C PRO A 60 -1.07 16.61 1.73
N GLN A 61 -0.09 17.23 1.05
CA GLN A 61 0.22 16.90 -0.35
C GLN A 61 0.81 15.49 -0.44
N ARG A 62 1.64 15.10 0.54
CA ARG A 62 2.22 13.76 0.60
C ARG A 62 1.15 12.67 0.68
N PHE A 63 0.08 12.88 1.45
CA PHE A 63 -1.06 11.97 1.53
C PHE A 63 -1.81 11.87 0.20
N GLN A 64 -2.03 12.99 -0.48
CA GLN A 64 -2.69 12.99 -1.79
C GLN A 64 -1.88 12.19 -2.81
N VAL A 65 -0.58 12.45 -2.92
CA VAL A 65 0.31 11.72 -3.84
C VAL A 65 0.32 10.22 -3.53
N ALA A 66 0.40 9.85 -2.25
CA ALA A 66 0.33 8.45 -1.83
C ALA A 66 -0.99 7.78 -2.19
N GLN A 67 -2.10 8.45 -1.94
CA GLN A 67 -3.43 7.93 -2.25
C GLN A 67 -3.59 7.69 -3.74
N GLU A 68 -3.28 8.68 -4.57
CA GLU A 68 -3.38 8.58 -6.03
C GLU A 68 -2.47 7.48 -6.58
N ARG A 69 -1.24 7.37 -6.06
CA ARG A 69 -0.30 6.31 -6.43
C ARG A 69 -0.80 4.93 -6.00
N THR A 70 -1.36 4.81 -4.80
CA THR A 70 -1.94 3.56 -4.27
C THR A 70 -3.07 3.04 -5.17
N VAL A 71 -3.91 3.93 -5.71
CA VAL A 71 -4.96 3.55 -6.67
C VAL A 71 -4.36 3.06 -7.98
N ARG A 72 -3.37 3.78 -8.55
CA ARG A 72 -2.70 3.32 -9.79
C ARG A 72 -1.94 2.01 -9.61
N TRP A 73 -1.33 1.81 -8.44
CA TRP A 73 -0.63 0.58 -8.10
C TRP A 73 -1.58 -0.60 -7.89
N LEU A 74 -2.82 -0.37 -7.43
CA LEU A 74 -3.83 -1.42 -7.39
C LEU A 74 -4.09 -1.98 -8.79
N ASP A 75 -4.29 -1.13 -9.80
CA ASP A 75 -4.57 -1.57 -11.16
C ASP A 75 -3.42 -2.43 -11.73
N ARG A 76 -2.17 -2.07 -11.38
CA ARG A 76 -0.97 -2.85 -11.70
C ARG A 76 -0.93 -4.19 -10.97
N CYS A 77 -1.27 -4.22 -9.68
CA CYS A 77 -1.37 -5.47 -8.91
C CYS A 77 -2.44 -6.41 -9.47
N ILE A 78 -3.63 -5.87 -9.80
CA ILE A 78 -4.73 -6.65 -10.41
C ILE A 78 -4.26 -7.26 -11.75
N SER A 79 -3.59 -6.46 -12.59
CA SER A 79 -3.09 -6.92 -13.88
C SER A 79 -1.99 -7.99 -13.75
N ALA A 80 -1.17 -7.91 -12.70
CA ALA A 80 -0.10 -8.86 -12.43
C ALA A 80 -0.57 -10.14 -11.72
N HIS A 81 -1.77 -10.16 -11.15
CA HIS A 81 -2.28 -11.27 -10.36
C HIS A 81 -2.63 -12.47 -11.25
N ALA A 82 -1.78 -13.51 -11.21
CA ALA A 82 -1.90 -14.67 -12.08
C ALA A 82 -2.83 -15.78 -11.52
N ARG A 83 -3.29 -15.67 -10.27
CA ARG A 83 -4.04 -16.74 -9.56
C ARG A 83 -5.35 -16.26 -8.92
N PRO A 84 -6.23 -15.54 -9.63
CA PRO A 84 -7.45 -14.95 -9.05
C PRO A 84 -8.48 -15.98 -8.55
N HIS A 85 -8.34 -17.26 -8.93
CA HIS A 85 -9.21 -18.34 -8.48
C HIS A 85 -8.76 -18.97 -7.15
N ASP A 86 -7.49 -18.80 -6.78
CA ASP A 86 -6.89 -19.44 -5.61
C ASP A 86 -6.50 -18.43 -4.52
N GLN A 87 -6.20 -17.19 -4.90
CA GLN A 87 -5.69 -16.17 -3.98
C GLN A 87 -6.49 -14.88 -4.12
N ASN A 88 -6.85 -14.30 -2.98
CA ASN A 88 -7.68 -13.11 -2.91
C ASN A 88 -6.81 -11.84 -2.78
N LEU A 89 -6.87 -10.93 -3.75
CA LEU A 89 -6.14 -9.66 -3.70
C LEU A 89 -6.94 -8.57 -2.99
N PHE A 90 -6.41 -8.06 -1.88
CA PHE A 90 -7.06 -7.02 -1.07
C PHE A 90 -6.37 -5.66 -1.30
N PRO A 91 -7.08 -4.66 -1.82
CA PRO A 91 -6.63 -3.28 -1.77
C PRO A 91 -6.62 -2.69 -0.36
N ILE A 92 -5.84 -1.63 -0.19
CA ILE A 92 -5.62 -0.98 1.11
C ILE A 92 -6.13 0.46 1.03
N VAL A 93 -7.15 0.77 1.82
CA VAL A 93 -7.69 2.12 1.96
C VAL A 93 -6.70 2.99 2.73
N GLN A 94 -6.19 4.02 2.06
CA GLN A 94 -5.31 5.05 2.62
C GLN A 94 -6.09 6.34 2.96
N GLY A 95 -5.43 7.29 3.63
CA GLY A 95 -6.03 8.59 3.96
C GLY A 95 -5.64 9.17 5.32
N GLY A 96 -4.77 8.50 6.09
CA GLY A 96 -4.28 9.00 7.38
C GLY A 96 -5.41 9.28 8.37
N LEU A 97 -5.31 10.40 9.10
CA LEU A 97 -6.33 10.83 10.08
C LEU A 97 -7.39 11.76 9.47
N ASN A 98 -7.58 11.74 8.14
CA ASN A 98 -8.53 12.57 7.43
C ASN A 98 -9.71 11.73 6.87
N PRO A 99 -10.92 11.83 7.46
CA PRO A 99 -12.08 11.06 7.01
C PRO A 99 -12.48 11.31 5.55
N ALA A 100 -12.37 12.54 5.07
CA ALA A 100 -12.73 12.88 3.69
C ALA A 100 -11.80 12.17 2.71
N LYS A 101 -10.50 12.12 3.01
CA LYS A 101 -9.50 11.41 2.19
C LYS A 101 -9.69 9.90 2.22
N ARG A 102 -10.07 9.32 3.37
CA ARG A 102 -10.46 7.90 3.45
C ARG A 102 -11.65 7.58 2.55
N VAL A 103 -12.69 8.42 2.58
CA VAL A 103 -13.87 8.26 1.71
C VAL A 103 -13.49 8.38 0.23
N GLU A 104 -12.64 9.35 -0.12
CA GLU A 104 -12.13 9.53 -1.48
C GLU A 104 -11.38 8.29 -1.96
N CYS A 105 -10.42 7.80 -1.17
CA CYS A 105 -9.66 6.58 -1.47
C CYS A 105 -10.58 5.36 -1.61
N ALA A 106 -11.50 5.15 -0.65
CA ALA A 106 -12.44 4.04 -0.71
C ALA A 106 -13.30 4.09 -1.99
N LYS A 107 -13.82 5.27 -2.36
CA LYS A 107 -14.60 5.44 -3.60
C LYS A 107 -13.82 5.10 -4.87
N GLU A 108 -12.52 5.35 -4.89
CA GLU A 108 -11.67 4.95 -6.01
C GLU A 108 -11.43 3.43 -6.05
N LEU A 109 -11.13 2.83 -4.90
CA LEU A 109 -10.81 1.40 -4.82
C LEU A 109 -12.03 0.50 -5.09
N ILE A 110 -13.23 0.88 -4.64
CA ILE A 110 -14.47 0.09 -4.86
C ILE A 110 -14.89 -0.01 -6.33
N GLN A 111 -14.30 0.79 -7.22
CA GLN A 111 -14.56 0.70 -8.65
C GLN A 111 -13.93 -0.58 -9.26
N ARG A 112 -13.02 -1.24 -8.54
CA ARG A 112 -12.35 -2.48 -8.98
C ARG A 112 -13.04 -3.70 -8.36
N PRO A 113 -13.22 -4.80 -9.11
CA PRO A 113 -13.87 -6.02 -8.62
C PRO A 113 -12.90 -6.84 -7.75
N VAL A 114 -12.81 -6.49 -6.46
CA VAL A 114 -11.92 -7.13 -5.49
C VAL A 114 -12.71 -7.88 -4.41
N PRO A 115 -12.17 -8.98 -3.85
CA PRO A 115 -12.86 -9.81 -2.87
C PRO A 115 -12.95 -9.21 -1.46
N GLY A 116 -12.19 -8.16 -1.15
CA GLY A 116 -12.22 -7.49 0.15
C GLY A 116 -11.33 -6.25 0.20
N PHE A 117 -11.35 -5.56 1.33
CA PHE A 117 -10.63 -4.31 1.54
C PHE A 117 -9.95 -4.30 2.91
N ALA A 118 -8.75 -3.75 2.97
CA ALA A 118 -8.04 -3.46 4.21
C ALA A 118 -8.03 -1.97 4.52
N VAL A 119 -7.81 -1.62 5.79
CA VAL A 119 -7.67 -0.23 6.24
C VAL A 119 -6.20 -0.01 6.63
N GLY A 120 -5.51 0.84 5.87
CA GLY A 120 -4.09 1.14 6.03
C GLY A 120 -3.83 2.50 6.68
N GLY A 121 -2.55 2.72 6.99
CA GLY A 121 -2.06 4.00 7.51
C GLY A 121 -2.59 4.36 8.90
N LEU A 122 -2.88 3.35 9.73
CA LEU A 122 -3.29 3.47 11.13
C LEU A 122 -2.46 2.52 12.00
N SER A 123 -2.55 2.71 13.31
CA SER A 123 -1.77 2.06 14.36
C SER A 123 -0.26 2.32 14.25
N GLY A 124 0.11 3.51 13.76
CA GLY A 124 1.51 3.91 13.49
C GLY A 124 2.10 4.89 14.50
N GLY A 125 1.28 5.49 15.38
CA GLY A 125 1.73 6.44 16.40
C GLY A 125 0.71 7.52 16.76
N GLU A 126 -0.43 7.54 16.08
CA GLU A 126 -1.54 8.46 16.35
C GLU A 126 -2.16 8.26 17.74
N ALA A 127 -2.83 9.30 18.24
CA ALA A 127 -3.60 9.21 19.46
C ALA A 127 -4.81 8.29 19.27
N LYS A 128 -5.18 7.54 20.32
CA LYS A 128 -6.35 6.65 20.28
C LYS A 128 -7.65 7.39 19.94
N ASP A 129 -7.79 8.63 20.41
CA ASP A 129 -8.94 9.48 20.13
C ASP A 129 -9.06 9.93 18.67
N ASP A 130 -7.96 9.90 17.92
CA ASP A 130 -7.98 10.15 16.48
C ASP A 130 -8.22 8.84 15.72
N PHE A 131 -7.61 7.74 16.18
CA PHE A 131 -7.72 6.41 15.58
C PHE A 131 -9.16 5.91 15.47
N TRP A 132 -9.95 5.92 16.56
CA TRP A 132 -11.27 5.26 16.57
C TRP A 132 -12.31 5.94 15.66
N LYS A 133 -12.07 7.20 15.28
CA LYS A 133 -12.95 7.98 14.41
C LYS A 133 -12.75 7.65 12.92
N MET A 134 -11.64 6.98 12.59
CA MET A 134 -11.29 6.57 11.23
C MET A 134 -11.94 5.24 10.89
#